data_AF-C2KVJ0-F1
#
_entry.id   AF-C2KVJ0-F1
#
_cell.length_a   1.000
_cell.length_b   1.000
_cell.length_c   1.000
_cell.angle_alpha   90.00
_cell.angle_beta   90.00
_cell.angle_gamma   90.00
#
_symmetry.space_group_name_H-M   'P 1'
#
loop_
_entity.id
_entity.type
_entity.pdbx_description
1 polymer ?
#
loop_
_entity_poly.entity_id
_entity_poly.type
_entity_poly.pdbx_seq_one_letter_code
_entity_poly.pdbx_strand_id
1 'polypeptide(L)' 'MDYKAMRDRIEDMVNDNHRDFVKAIFSIEKGIDDESVLEKLYDAYMDNDSLDLLNEEFDYMIEDLRK' A
#
# COMPACT_ATOMS: atom_id res chain seq x y z
N MET A 1 6.81 7.03 17.97
CA MET A 1 5.66 6.12 17.89
C MET A 1 6.23 4.72 17.87
N ASP A 2 5.74 3.80 18.71
CA ASP A 2 6.16 2.40 18.64
C ASP A 2 5.47 1.68 17.46
N TYR A 3 5.86 0.43 17.22
CA TYR A 3 5.28 -0.36 16.14
C TYR A 3 3.76 -0.50 16.23
N LYS A 4 3.20 -0.73 17.43
CA LYS A 4 1.76 -0.96 17.59
C LYS A 4 1.00 0.32 17.30
N ALA A 5 1.43 1.44 17.88
CA ALA A 5 0.82 2.74 17.63
C ALA A 5 0.94 3.17 16.15
N MET A 6 2.01 2.79 15.45
CA MET A 6 2.16 3.04 14.02
C MET A 6 1.20 2.18 13.20
N ARG A 7 1.12 0.88 13.51
CA ARG A 7 0.20 -0.05 12.86
C ARG A 7 -1.25 0.40 13.02
N ASP A 8 -1.66 0.73 14.24
CA ASP A 8 -3.04 1.16 14.53
C ASP A 8 -3.39 2.42 13.71
N ARG A 9 -2.45 3.38 13.62
CA ARG A 9 -2.66 4.59 12.82
C ARG A 9 -2.75 4.31 11.32
N ILE A 10 -1.94 3.39 10.79
CA ILE A 10 -2.02 2.98 9.39
C ILE A 10 -3.32 2.24 9.12
N GLU A 11 -3.75 1.37 10.04
CA GLU A 11 -5.01 0.62 9.95
C GLU A 11 -6.22 1.57 9.90
N ASP A 12 -6.22 2.63 10.71
CA ASP A 12 -7.22 3.70 10.62
C ASP A 12 -7.21 4.37 9.24
N MET A 13 -6.03 4.70 8.69
CA MET A 13 -5.92 5.33 7.37
C MET A 13 -6.39 4.42 6.22
N VAL A 14 -6.04 3.13 6.29
CA VAL A 14 -6.46 2.11 5.31
C VAL A 14 -7.98 1.97 5.31
N ASN A 15 -8.61 1.95 6.48
CA ASN A 15 -10.06 1.77 6.61
C ASN A 15 -10.86 3.04 6.26
N ASP A 16 -10.41 4.22 6.70
CA ASP A 16 -11.14 5.47 6.52
C ASP A 16 -10.90 6.12 5.15
N ASN A 17 -9.68 6.02 4.63
CA ASN A 17 -9.30 6.64 3.36
C ASN A 17 -8.26 5.79 2.60
N HIS A 18 -8.69 4.59 2.23
CA HIS A 18 -7.88 3.64 1.46
C HIS A 18 -7.26 4.27 0.21
N ARG A 19 -8.03 5.07 -0.53
CA ARG A 19 -7.59 5.69 -1.77
C ARG A 19 -6.40 6.62 -1.57
N ASP A 20 -6.50 7.58 -0.66
CA ASP A 20 -5.38 8.50 -0.42
C ASP A 20 -4.21 7.81 0.27
N PHE A 21 -4.46 6.78 1.08
CA PHE A 21 -3.40 5.93 1.63
C PHE A 21 -2.56 5.29 0.50
N VAL A 22 -3.20 4.58 -0.43
CA VAL A 22 -2.49 3.92 -1.54
C VAL A 22 -1.81 4.94 -2.45
N LYS A 23 -2.47 6.07 -2.78
CA LYS A 23 -1.86 7.16 -3.55
C LYS A 23 -0.60 7.71 -2.87
N ALA A 24 -0.62 7.89 -1.55
CA ALA A 24 0.54 8.36 -0.80
C ALA A 24 1.71 7.37 -0.85
N ILE A 25 1.43 6.07 -0.75
CA ILE A 25 2.45 5.02 -0.92
C ILE A 25 3.06 5.09 -2.32
N PHE A 26 2.25 5.17 -3.38
CA PHE A 26 2.77 5.32 -4.74
C PHE A 26 3.58 6.59 -4.95
N SER A 27 3.14 7.71 -4.39
CA SER A 27 3.86 8.98 -4.45
C SER A 27 5.26 8.86 -3.85
N ILE A 28 5.36 8.28 -2.65
CA ILE A 28 6.63 8.11 -1.92
C ILE A 28 7.54 7.10 -2.64
N GLU A 29 7.02 5.93 -3.00
CA GLU A 29 7.81 4.83 -3.58
C GLU A 29 8.26 5.12 -5.02
N LYS A 30 7.46 5.86 -5.79
CA LYS A 30 7.75 6.15 -7.20
C LYS A 30 8.24 7.58 -7.44
N GLY A 31 8.21 8.45 -6.43
CA GLY A 31 8.56 9.86 -6.56
C GLY A 31 7.60 10.63 -7.46
N ILE A 32 6.30 10.36 -7.37
CA ILE A 32 5.25 10.98 -8.19
C ILE A 32 4.47 11.97 -7.33
N ASP A 33 4.53 13.25 -7.66
CA ASP A 33 3.76 14.30 -6.97
C ASP A 33 2.49 14.73 -7.73
N ASP A 34 2.32 14.28 -8.98
CA ASP A 34 1.15 14.60 -9.80
C ASP A 34 -0.06 13.75 -9.35
N GLU A 35 -1.00 14.40 -8.68
CA GLU A 35 -2.20 13.74 -8.17
C GLU A 35 -3.07 13.11 -9.27
N SER A 36 -3.10 13.66 -10.48
CA SER A 36 -3.87 13.10 -11.60
C SER A 36 -3.26 11.80 -12.12
N VAL A 37 -1.94 11.64 -12.00
CA VAL A 37 -1.24 10.38 -12.30
C VAL A 37 -1.50 9.37 -11.19
N LEU A 38 -1.44 9.80 -9.93
CA LEU A 38 -1.72 8.94 -8.77
C LEU A 38 -3.15 8.40 -8.79
N GLU A 39 -4.13 9.21 -9.20
CA GLU A 39 -5.52 8.80 -9.36
C GLU A 39 -5.67 7.65 -10.36
N LYS A 40 -5.03 7.79 -11.53
CA LYS A 40 -5.05 6.73 -12.57
C LYS A 40 -4.35 5.45 -12.13
N LEU A 41 -3.26 5.58 -11.36
CA LEU A 41 -2.56 4.42 -10.81
C LEU A 41 -3.42 3.70 -9.77
N TYR A 42 -4.13 4.44 -8.93
CA TYR A 42 -5.07 3.86 -7.98
C TYR A 42 -6.22 3.12 -8.69
N ASP A 43 -6.81 3.73 -9.72
CA ASP A 43 -7.89 3.08 -10.48
C ASP A 43 -7.39 1.80 -11.18
N ALA A 44 -6.20 1.84 -11.79
CA ALA A 44 -5.58 0.66 -12.39
C ALA A 44 -5.23 -0.44 -11.37
N TYR A 45 -4.88 -0.06 -10.13
CA TYR A 45 -4.65 -0.98 -9.02
C TYR A 45 -5.97 -1.64 -8.58
N MET A 46 -7.04 -0.87 -8.41
CA MET A 46 -8.35 -1.39 -7.98
C MET A 46 -9.04 -2.25 -9.04
N ASP A 47 -8.81 -1.97 -10.33
CA ASP A 47 -9.37 -2.76 -11.44
C ASP A 47 -8.65 -4.11 -11.63
N ASN A 48 -7.50 -4.32 -10.97
CA ASN A 48 -6.70 -5.52 -11.12
C ASN A 48 -6.73 -6.37 -9.85
N ASP A 49 -7.60 -7.39 -9.86
CA ASP A 49 -7.76 -8.36 -8.76
C ASP A 49 -6.48 -9.16 -8.43
N SER A 50 -5.44 -9.08 -9.28
CA SER A 50 -4.17 -9.82 -9.12
C SER A 50 -3.01 -8.94 -8.65
N LEU A 51 -3.22 -7.65 -8.33
CA LEU A 51 -2.16 -6.78 -7.82
C LEU A 51 -2.25 -6.64 -6.30
N ASP A 52 -1.20 -7.08 -5.62
CA ASP A 52 -0.95 -6.73 -4.23
C ASP A 52 -0.14 -5.43 -4.10
N LEU A 53 -0.33 -4.73 -2.97
CA LEU A 53 0.39 -3.48 -2.69
C LEU A 53 1.88 -3.71 -2.42
N LEU A 54 2.20 -4.84 -1.78
CA LEU A 54 3.57 -5.26 -1.51
C LEU A 54 4.03 -6.28 -2.55
N ASN A 55 5.35 -6.42 -2.68
CA ASN A 55 5.93 -7.39 -3.60
C ASN A 55 5.68 -8.83 -3.13
N GLU A 56 5.28 -9.71 -4.04
CA GLU A 56 5.06 -11.15 -3.81
C GLU A 56 6.30 -11.87 -3.23
N GLU A 57 7.52 -11.33 -3.40
CA GLU A 57 8.74 -11.86 -2.77
C GLU A 57 8.59 -11.98 -1.24
N PHE A 58 7.83 -11.08 -0.62
CA PHE A 58 7.57 -11.13 0.82
C PHE A 58 6.75 -12.36 1.22
N ASP A 59 5.89 -12.91 0.36
CA ASP A 59 5.10 -14.09 0.69
C ASP A 59 6.00 -15.31 0.85
N TYR A 60 6.97 -15.50 -0.04
CA TYR A 60 7.98 -16.56 0.09
C TYR A 60 8.81 -16.41 1.36
N MET A 61 9.23 -15.18 1.68
CA MET A 61 9.97 -14.91 2.93
C MET A 61 9.13 -15.24 4.17
N ILE A 62 7.83 -14.93 4.17
CA ILE A 62 6.91 -15.24 5.26
C ILE A 62 6.73 -16.75 5.41
N GLU A 63 6.57 -17.48 4.30
CA GLU A 63 6.48 -18.94 4.32
C GLU A 63 7.74 -19.58 4.91
N ASP A 64 8.92 -19.07 4.56
CA ASP A 64 10.19 -19.56 5.10
C ASP A 64 10.36 -19.25 6.59
N LEU A 65 9.94 -18.07 7.06
CA LEU A 65 10.01 -17.69 8.48
C LEU A 65 8.99 -18.42 9.36
N ARG A 66 7.92 -18.97 8.77
CA ARG A 66 6.89 -19.75 9.47
C ARG A 66 7.24 -21.23 9.64
N LYS A 67 8.33 -21.71 9.01
CA LYS A 67 8.89 -23.06 9.21
C LYS A 67 9.64 -23.16 10.53
#